data_AF-A0A9D8SC58-F1
#
_entry.id   AF-A0A9D8SC58-F1
#
_cell.length_a   1.000
_cell.length_b   1.000
_cell.length_c   1.000
_cell.angle_alpha   90.00
_cell.angle_beta   90.00
_cell.angle_gamma   90.00
#
_symmetry.space_group_name_H-M   'P 1'
#
loop_
_entity.id
_entity.type
_entity.pdbx_description
1 polymer ?
#
loop_
_entity_poly.entity_id
_entity_poly.type
_entity_poly.pdbx_seq_one_letter_code
_entity_poly.pdbx_strand_id
1 'polypeptide(L)'
;MEEKILTTKKNGMAVMLLTILLLIVGIAGIIFSGIHLDSGDSSAVYIITLIVSLLIVCLGWIPLCGLRILKPQEALVLTLFGKYIGTIKEDGFYFVNPFA
;
A
#
# COMPACT_ATOMS: atom_id res chain seq x y z
N MET A 1 -17.64 -3.30 -27.29
CA MET A 1 -17.18 -3.39 -25.88
C MET A 1 -17.94 -2.31 -25.13
N GLU A 2 -18.68 -2.67 -24.09
CA GLU A 2 -19.36 -1.68 -23.23
C GLU A 2 -18.31 -1.02 -22.33
N GLU A 3 -18.27 0.31 -22.33
CA GLU A 3 -17.37 1.05 -21.46
C GLU A 3 -17.89 1.00 -20.02
N LYS A 4 -17.10 0.41 -19.12
CA LYS A 4 -17.43 0.39 -17.68
C LYS A 4 -16.71 1.54 -17.00
N ILE A 5 -17.44 2.63 -16.76
CA ILE A 5 -16.92 3.79 -16.03
C ILE A 5 -16.93 3.45 -14.53
N LEU A 6 -15.75 3.47 -13.91
CA LEU A 6 -15.60 3.23 -12.48
C LEU A 6 -15.63 4.57 -11.74
N THR A 7 -16.67 4.77 -10.94
CA THR A 7 -16.77 5.87 -9.97
C THR A 7 -16.10 5.46 -8.66
N THR A 8 -14.77 5.30 -8.70
CA THR A 8 -14.00 4.96 -7.50
C THR A 8 -13.88 6.18 -6.57
N LYS A 9 -13.82 5.98 -5.25
CA LYS A 9 -13.56 7.08 -4.30
C LYS A 9 -12.10 7.53 -4.38
N LYS A 10 -11.84 8.84 -4.20
CA LYS A 10 -10.50 9.49 -4.21
C LYS A 10 -9.67 9.15 -2.95
N ASN A 11 -9.48 7.86 -2.66
CA ASN A 11 -8.83 7.39 -1.44
C ASN A 11 -7.29 7.35 -1.53
N GLY A 12 -6.69 7.83 -2.63
CA GLY A 12 -5.23 7.76 -2.83
C GLY A 12 -4.44 8.44 -1.71
N MET A 13 -4.91 9.60 -1.23
CA MET A 13 -4.21 10.35 -0.17
C MET A 13 -4.20 9.58 1.14
N ALA A 14 -5.34 8.99 1.50
CA ALA A 14 -5.48 8.21 2.73
C ALA A 14 -4.59 6.96 2.69
N VAL A 15 -4.55 6.26 1.55
CA VAL A 15 -3.69 5.09 1.38
C VAL A 15 -2.21 5.46 1.44
N MET A 16 -1.81 6.57 0.80
CA MET A 16 -0.44 7.07 0.89
C MET A 16 -0.04 7.37 2.34
N LEU A 17 -0.85 8.13 3.07
CA LEU A 17 -0.54 8.46 4.47
C LEU A 17 -0.50 7.21 5.37
N LEU A 18 -1.45 6.28 5.19
CA LEU A 18 -1.50 5.04 5.94
C LEU A 18 -0.25 4.19 5.66
N THR A 19 0.15 4.04 4.40
CA THR A 19 1.34 3.24 4.02
C THR A 19 2.62 3.83 4.59
N ILE A 20 2.78 5.16 4.56
CA ILE A 20 3.93 5.84 5.18
C ILE A 20 3.93 5.61 6.70
N LEU A 21 2.80 5.79 7.37
CA LEU A 21 2.68 5.55 8.81
C LEU A 21 3.04 4.10 9.15
N LEU A 22 2.55 3.15 8.37
CA LEU A 22 2.76 1.72 8.58
C LEU A 22 4.23 1.33 8.36
N LEU A 23 4.94 1.97 7.43
CA LEU A 23 6.40 1.85 7.27
C LEU A 23 7.16 2.41 8.48
N ILE A 24 6.77 3.58 8.99
CA ILE A 24 7.38 4.18 10.19
C ILE A 24 7.21 3.24 11.40
N VAL A 25 6.01 2.69 11.58
CA VAL A 25 5.72 1.71 12.65
C VAL A 25 6.53 0.44 12.45
N GLY A 26 6.68 -0.05 11.21
CA GLY A 26 7.54 -1.19 10.90
C GLY A 26 9.00 -0.95 11.33
N ILE A 27 9.58 0.19 10.97
CA ILE A 27 10.95 0.55 11.35
C ILE A 27 11.08 0.66 12.87
N ALA A 28 10.15 1.33 13.54
CA ALA A 28 10.15 1.46 15.00
C ALA A 28 10.04 0.08 15.69
N GLY A 29 9.22 -0.82 15.16
CA GLY A 29 9.07 -2.18 15.66
C GLY A 29 10.33 -3.03 15.52
N ILE A 30 11.09 -2.86 14.43
CA ILE A 30 12.40 -3.52 14.25
C ILE A 30 13.38 -3.05 15.33
N ILE A 31 13.48 -1.73 15.55
CA ILE A 31 14.41 -1.16 16.53
C ILE A 31 14.03 -1.61 17.94
N PHE A 32 12.74 -1.50 18.30
CA PHE A 32 12.24 -1.89 19.62
C PHE A 32 12.46 -3.39 19.91
N SER A 33 12.13 -4.25 18.94
CA SER A 33 12.32 -5.70 19.09
C SER A 33 13.81 -6.07 19.16
N GLY A 34 14.67 -5.38 18.38
CA GLY A 34 16.11 -5.59 18.38
C GLY A 34 16.75 -5.28 19.74
N ILE A 35 16.38 -4.16 20.38
CA ILE A 35 16.90 -3.77 21.70
C ILE A 35 16.50 -4.81 22.76
N HIS A 36 15.25 -5.28 22.76
CA HIS A 36 14.77 -6.24 23.77
C HIS A 36 15.35 -7.64 23.60
N LEU A 37 15.57 -8.09 22.36
CA LEU A 37 16.24 -9.37 22.09
C LEU A 37 17.72 -9.35 22.53
N ASP A 38 18.43 -8.23 22.32
CA ASP A 38 19.83 -8.07 22.70
C ASP A 38 20.02 -8.00 24.22
N SER A 39 19.05 -7.45 24.94
CA SER A 39 19.06 -7.37 26.42
C SER A 39 18.73 -8.69 27.13
N GLY A 40 18.59 -9.79 26.38
CA GLY A 40 18.43 -11.15 26.91
C GLY A 40 16.97 -11.57 27.17
N ASP A 41 16.00 -10.69 26.93
CA ASP A 41 14.58 -11.02 27.01
C ASP A 41 14.13 -11.70 25.69
N SER A 42 14.36 -13.01 25.62
CA SER A 42 14.01 -13.84 24.46
C SER A 42 12.54 -14.26 24.46
N SER A 43 11.64 -13.39 24.93
CA SER A 43 10.20 -13.63 24.87
C SER A 43 9.72 -13.78 23.42
N ALA A 44 8.90 -14.79 23.15
CA ALA A 44 8.38 -15.08 21.81
C ALA A 44 7.67 -13.87 21.15
N VAL A 45 7.13 -12.95 21.97
CA VAL A 45 6.50 -11.71 21.54
C VAL A 45 7.44 -10.82 20.72
N TYR A 46 8.70 -10.66 21.13
CA TYR A 46 9.66 -9.79 20.44
C TYR A 46 10.13 -10.40 19.12
N ILE A 47 10.27 -11.72 19.06
CA ILE A 47 10.60 -12.45 17.83
C ILE A 47 9.46 -12.30 16.81
N ILE A 48 8.21 -12.51 17.24
CA ILE A 48 7.04 -12.36 16.37
C ILE A 48 6.93 -10.90 15.89
N THR A 49 7.12 -9.93 16.78
CA THR A 49 7.07 -8.50 16.44
C THR A 49 8.12 -8.16 15.39
N LEU A 50 9.35 -8.65 15.53
CA LEU A 50 10.43 -8.46 14.55
C LEU A 50 10.04 -9.02 13.18
N ILE A 51 9.54 -10.26 13.12
CA ILE A 51 9.13 -10.90 11.86
C ILE A 51 8.02 -10.10 11.17
N VAL A 52 7.00 -9.69 11.92
CA VAL A 52 5.87 -8.90 11.38
C VAL A 52 6.36 -7.55 10.87
N SER A 53 7.20 -6.85 11.64
CA SER A 53 7.77 -5.57 11.23
C SER A 53 8.65 -5.71 9.98
N LEU A 54 9.40 -6.81 9.85
CA LEU A 54 10.20 -7.09 8.66
C LEU A 54 9.31 -7.28 7.42
N LEU A 55 8.25 -8.09 7.54
CA LEU A 55 7.28 -8.30 6.46
C LEU A 55 6.61 -6.99 6.04
N ILE A 56 6.26 -6.14 7.01
CA ILE A 56 5.68 -4.83 6.76
C ILE A 56 6.63 -3.96 5.92
N VAL A 57 7.91 -3.88 6.28
CA VAL A 57 8.88 -3.06 5.53
C VAL A 57 9.17 -3.66 4.16
N CYS A 58 9.29 -5.00 4.07
CA CYS A 58 9.55 -5.70 2.81
C CYS A 58 8.38 -5.63 1.82
N LEU A 59 7.14 -5.58 2.29
CA LEU A 59 5.93 -5.54 1.45
C LEU A 59 5.30 -4.15 1.34
N GLY A 60 5.69 -3.20 2.18
CA GLY A 60 5.07 -1.88 2.28
C GLY A 60 5.23 -0.98 1.05
N TRP A 61 6.13 -1.32 0.13
CA TRP A 61 6.28 -0.62 -1.15
C TRP A 61 5.21 -1.03 -2.19
N ILE A 62 4.58 -2.21 -2.04
CA ILE A 62 3.60 -2.73 -3.00
C ILE A 62 2.37 -1.82 -3.12
N PRO A 63 1.75 -1.34 -2.02
CA PRO A 63 0.63 -0.40 -2.12
C PRO A 63 1.02 0.94 -2.78
N LEU A 64 2.29 1.37 -2.70
CA LEU A 64 2.74 2.61 -3.34
C LEU A 64 2.67 2.50 -4.87
N CYS A 65 2.92 1.32 -5.44
CA CYS A 65 2.78 1.07 -6.89
C CYS A 65 1.34 1.23 -7.40
N GLY A 66 0.35 1.12 -6.50
CA GLY A 66 -1.07 1.29 -6.81
C GLY A 66 -1.54 2.73 -6.87
N LEU A 67 -0.73 3.70 -6.42
CA LEU A 67 -1.12 5.11 -6.36
C LEU A 67 -1.06 5.76 -7.75
N ARG A 68 -2.17 6.37 -8.18
CA ARG A 68 -2.32 7.01 -9.50
C ARG A 68 -2.98 8.38 -9.37
N ILE A 69 -2.40 9.39 -10.00
CA ILE A 69 -2.95 10.74 -10.11
C ILE A 69 -3.54 10.88 -11.51
N LEU A 70 -4.81 11.26 -11.62
CA LEU A 70 -5.43 11.70 -12.87
C LEU A 70 -5.55 13.22 -12.87
N LYS A 71 -5.06 13.85 -13.94
CA LYS A 71 -5.30 15.27 -14.20
C LYS A 71 -6.66 15.48 -14.86
N PRO A 72 -7.19 16.72 -14.85
CA PRO A 72 -8.36 17.07 -15.64
C PRO A 72 -8.14 16.68 -17.11
N GLN A 73 -9.14 16.05 -17.74
CA GLN A 73 -9.10 15.54 -19.12
C GLN A 73 -8.21 14.30 -19.37
N GLU A 74 -7.59 13.73 -18.34
CA GLU A 74 -6.94 12.41 -18.43
C GLU A 74 -7.92 11.30 -18.03
N ALA A 75 -7.84 10.16 -18.71
CA ALA A 75 -8.57 8.95 -18.35
C ALA A 75 -7.57 7.80 -18.16
N LEU A 76 -7.77 7.01 -17.11
CA LEU A 76 -6.94 5.84 -16.83
C LEU A 76 -7.73 4.58 -17.13
N VAL A 77 -7.28 3.84 -18.14
CA VAL A 77 -7.81 2.53 -18.47
C VAL A 77 -7.12 1.48 -17.60
N LEU A 78 -7.93 0.68 -16.90
CA LEU A 78 -7.45 -0.43 -16.06
C LEU A 78 -7.54 -1.74 -16.83
N THR A 79 -6.40 -2.41 -16.96
CA THR A 79 -6.29 -3.73 -17.57
C THR A 79 -5.44 -4.65 -16.70
N LEU A 80 -5.92 -5.85 -16.41
CA LEU A 80 -5.15 -6.89 -15.73
C LEU A 80 -4.93 -8.07 -16.69
N PHE A 81 -3.67 -8.45 -16.90
CA PHE A 81 -3.31 -9.54 -17.82
C PHE A 81 -3.99 -9.43 -19.19
N GLY A 82 -4.15 -8.21 -19.72
CA GLY A 82 -4.79 -7.93 -21.00
C GLY A 82 -6.33 -7.93 -20.99
N LYS A 83 -6.99 -8.18 -19.84
CA LYS A 83 -8.44 -8.07 -19.70
C LYS A 83 -8.83 -6.67 -19.22
N TYR A 84 -9.78 -6.04 -19.91
CA TYR A 84 -10.34 -4.75 -19.52
C TYR A 84 -11.21 -4.87 -18.27
N ILE A 85 -10.97 -4.01 -17.29
CA ILE A 85 -11.68 -3.99 -16.00
C ILE A 85 -12.60 -2.77 -15.91
N GLY A 86 -12.12 -1.63 -16.39
CA GLY A 86 -12.86 -0.37 -16.37
C GLY A 86 -11.97 0.83 -16.65
N THR A 87 -12.60 1.99 -16.75
CA THR A 87 -11.91 3.28 -16.97
C THR A 87 -12.28 4.25 -15.86
N ILE A 88 -11.29 4.93 -15.29
CA ILE A 88 -11.50 6.08 -14.40
C ILE A 88 -11.37 7.35 -15.24
N LYS A 89 -12.36 8.24 -15.17
CA LYS A 89 -12.42 9.49 -15.97
C LYS A 89 -12.43 10.76 -15.11
N GLU A 90 -12.66 10.63 -13.81
CA GLU A 90 -12.68 11.75 -12.90
C GLU A 90 -11.26 12.11 -12.46
N ASP A 91 -11.00 13.42 -12.36
CA ASP A 91 -9.74 13.94 -11.84
C ASP A 91 -9.61 13.62 -10.35
N GLY A 92 -8.41 13.27 -9.90
CA GLY A 92 -8.19 12.97 -8.49
C GLY A 92 -7.01 12.05 -8.23
N PHE A 93 -6.79 11.79 -6.93
CA PHE A 93 -5.77 10.86 -6.47
C PHE A 93 -6.40 9.54 -6.02
N TYR A 94 -6.07 8.48 -6.74
CA TYR A 94 -6.67 7.17 -6.59
C TYR A 94 -5.64 6.15 -6.14
N PHE A 95 -6.13 5.16 -5.40
CA PHE A 95 -5.41 3.92 -5.18
C PHE A 95 -6.08 2.84 -6.00
N VAL A 96 -5.32 2.20 -6.88
CA VAL A 96 -5.70 1.04 -7.67
C VAL A 96 -4.89 -0.13 -7.14
N ASN A 97 -5.53 -1.27 -6.89
CA ASN A 97 -4.78 -2.44 -6.48
C ASN A 97 -3.84 -2.86 -7.64
N PRO A 98 -2.51 -2.97 -7.41
CA PRO A 98 -1.54 -3.30 -8.45
C PRO A 98 -1.72 -4.71 -9.05
N PHE A 99 -2.51 -5.57 -8.41
CA PHE A 99 -2.87 -6.91 -8.89
C PHE A 99 -4.33 -7.04 -9.33
N ALA A 100 -5.09 -5.94 -9.34
CA ALA A 100 -6.50 -5.96 -9.75
C ALA A 100 -6.66 -5.84 -11.26
#